data_AF-A0A5M4F9I8-F1
#
_entry.id   AF-A0A5M4F9I8-F1
#
_cell.length_a   1.000
_cell.length_b   1.000
_cell.length_c   1.000
_cell.angle_alpha   90.00
_cell.angle_beta   90.00
_cell.angle_gamma   90.00
#
_symmetry.space_group_name_H-M   'P 1'
#
loop_
_entity.id
_entity.type
_entity.pdbx_description
1 polymer ?
#
loop_
_entity_poly.entity_id
_entity_poly.type
_entity_poly.pdbx_seq_one_letter_code
_entity_poly.pdbx_strand_id
1 'polypeptide(L)'
;MEKVVVLLRAAEPDDQWCERIRGPVGDELLDLGIAGLATNVRDGAVRDSLMTLTTLAPPVAAVVSIWAQQSYGAQVTAAIELLADHCESLAAYLVTESVPIPPPDRLGDRCPGFANVALLRRPPELDRATWLTRWQVDHTPAAIETQATFGYTQNVVVRALTPDAPAIDGIVEELFPDAATTDLHAFFGAADDADLHDRMTRMVASTSAFGATDHIDTVPTSRYLLRSPFASS
;
A
#
# COMPACT_ATOMS: atom_id res chain seq x y z
N MET A 1 -5.16 17.42 -9.65
CA MET A 1 -5.66 16.34 -8.78
C MET A 1 -4.49 15.78 -8.00
N GLU A 2 -4.66 15.64 -6.70
CA GLU A 2 -3.66 15.18 -5.74
C GLU A 2 -4.13 13.87 -5.12
N LYS A 3 -3.19 13.05 -4.64
CA LYS A 3 -3.48 11.79 -3.94
C LYS A 3 -3.06 11.89 -2.48
N VAL A 4 -3.94 11.46 -1.60
CA VAL A 4 -3.69 11.31 -0.17
C VAL A 4 -3.79 9.84 0.19
N VAL A 5 -2.80 9.31 0.89
CA VAL A 5 -2.83 7.96 1.46
C VAL A 5 -2.98 8.08 2.97
N VAL A 6 -3.99 7.42 3.51
CA VAL A 6 -4.33 7.40 4.94
C VAL A 6 -4.09 6.00 5.48
N LEU A 7 -3.25 5.89 6.50
CA LEU A 7 -2.97 4.66 7.24
C LEU A 7 -3.81 4.64 8.51
N LEU A 8 -4.72 3.67 8.63
CA LEU A 8 -5.48 3.41 9.85
C LEU A 8 -4.72 2.37 10.66
N ARG A 9 -4.37 2.69 11.91
CA ARG A 9 -3.62 1.78 12.79
C ARG A 9 -4.49 1.33 13.96
N ALA A 10 -4.55 0.02 14.15
CA ALA A 10 -5.33 -0.65 15.19
C ALA A 10 -4.69 -2.01 15.50
N ALA A 11 -4.73 -2.46 16.75
CA ALA A 11 -4.07 -3.70 17.17
C ALA A 11 -4.62 -4.95 16.47
N GLU A 12 -5.94 -5.13 16.46
CA GLU A 12 -6.60 -6.33 15.94
C GLU A 12 -7.98 -5.99 15.34
N PRO A 13 -8.06 -5.44 14.11
CA PRO A 13 -9.33 -5.23 13.44
C PRO A 13 -9.98 -6.59 13.09
N ASP A 14 -11.23 -6.83 13.45
CA ASP A 14 -11.96 -8.02 13.00
C ASP A 14 -12.53 -7.84 11.58
N ASP A 15 -13.09 -8.91 11.01
CA ASP A 15 -13.65 -8.85 9.64
C ASP A 15 -14.86 -7.91 9.56
N GLN A 16 -15.63 -7.74 10.64
CA GLN A 16 -16.74 -6.80 10.69
C GLN A 16 -16.24 -5.35 10.60
N TRP A 17 -15.10 -5.04 11.23
CA TRP A 17 -14.43 -3.75 11.06
C TRP A 17 -13.96 -3.56 9.62
N CYS A 18 -13.33 -4.57 9.02
CA CYS A 18 -12.89 -4.49 7.62
C CYS A 18 -14.06 -4.23 6.66
N GLU A 19 -15.18 -4.95 6.84
CA GLU A 19 -16.43 -4.76 6.11
C GLU A 19 -16.98 -3.33 6.27
N ARG A 20 -16.90 -2.77 7.48
CA ARG A 20 -17.34 -1.41 7.76
C ARG A 20 -16.51 -0.37 7.01
N ILE A 21 -15.18 -0.52 7.03
CA ILE A 21 -14.25 0.40 6.35
C ILE A 21 -14.46 0.39 4.83
N ARG A 22 -14.61 -0.79 4.21
CA ARG A 22 -14.81 -0.89 2.75
C ARG A 22 -16.25 -0.68 2.28
N GLY A 23 -17.23 -0.73 3.20
CA GLY A 23 -18.65 -0.58 2.92
C GLY A 23 -19.17 0.77 3.43
N PRO A 24 -19.95 0.84 4.53
CA PRO A 24 -20.56 2.07 5.01
C PRO A 24 -19.63 3.29 5.11
N VAL A 25 -18.42 3.11 5.65
CA VAL A 25 -17.44 4.22 5.75
C VAL A 25 -16.92 4.61 4.37
N GLY A 26 -16.74 3.63 3.48
CA GLY A 26 -16.41 3.88 2.07
C GLY A 26 -17.49 4.69 1.36
N ASP A 27 -18.76 4.38 1.60
CA ASP A 27 -19.91 5.13 1.04
C ASP A 27 -19.93 6.57 1.56
N GLU A 28 -19.77 6.77 2.86
CA GLU A 28 -19.68 8.10 3.48
C GLU A 28 -18.51 8.92 2.91
N LEU A 29 -17.35 8.29 2.66
CA LEU A 29 -16.22 8.95 1.99
C LEU A 29 -16.55 9.36 0.55
N LEU A 30 -17.29 8.52 -0.20
CA LEU A 30 -17.71 8.84 -1.57
C LEU A 30 -18.68 10.03 -1.62
N ASP A 31 -19.53 10.17 -0.61
CA ASP A 31 -20.49 11.27 -0.45
C ASP A 31 -19.82 12.63 -0.18
N LEU A 32 -18.56 12.64 0.27
CA LEU A 32 -17.74 13.86 0.34
C LEU A 32 -17.37 14.43 -1.04
N GLY A 33 -17.68 13.71 -2.12
CA GLY A 33 -17.44 14.18 -3.49
C GLY A 33 -15.97 14.10 -3.92
N ILE A 34 -15.20 13.20 -3.31
CA ILE A 34 -13.82 12.90 -3.71
C ILE A 34 -13.75 12.35 -5.14
N ALA A 35 -12.66 12.63 -5.84
CA ALA A 35 -12.48 12.25 -7.23
C ALA A 35 -12.20 10.75 -7.41
N GLY A 36 -11.56 10.12 -6.42
CA GLY A 36 -11.31 8.68 -6.41
C GLY A 36 -11.13 8.15 -5.00
N LEU A 37 -11.41 6.86 -4.83
CA LEU A 37 -11.32 6.15 -3.55
C LEU A 37 -10.93 4.69 -3.79
N ALA A 38 -9.87 4.25 -3.12
CA ALA A 38 -9.53 2.84 -2.98
C ALA A 38 -9.30 2.51 -1.50
N THR A 39 -9.80 1.36 -1.07
CA THR A 39 -9.67 0.85 0.30
C THR A 39 -8.93 -0.48 0.28
N ASN A 40 -7.90 -0.57 1.10
CA ASN A 40 -7.14 -1.78 1.35
C ASN A 40 -7.33 -2.16 2.81
N VAL A 41 -7.85 -3.36 3.09
CA VAL A 41 -8.15 -3.81 4.46
C VAL A 41 -7.47 -5.14 4.75
N ARG A 42 -6.93 -5.30 5.95
CA ARG A 42 -6.32 -6.56 6.42
C ARG A 42 -7.41 -7.49 6.98
N ASP A 43 -8.26 -8.01 6.09
CA ASP A 43 -9.34 -8.94 6.42
C ASP A 43 -8.87 -10.41 6.53
N GLY A 44 -9.77 -11.31 6.95
CA GLY A 44 -9.48 -12.73 7.16
C GLY A 44 -8.93 -13.48 5.94
N ALA A 45 -9.09 -12.96 4.72
CA ALA A 45 -8.52 -13.57 3.51
C ALA A 45 -6.99 -13.41 3.43
N VAL A 46 -6.42 -12.42 4.12
CA VAL A 46 -5.00 -12.03 3.98
C VAL A 46 -4.28 -11.88 5.32
N ARG A 47 -5.02 -11.87 6.44
CA ARG A 47 -4.53 -11.58 7.80
C ARG A 47 -3.34 -12.42 8.23
N ASP A 48 -3.34 -13.70 7.86
CA ASP A 48 -2.34 -14.71 8.22
C ASP A 48 -1.21 -14.85 7.18
N SER A 49 -1.11 -13.91 6.25
CA SER A 49 -0.11 -13.96 5.19
C SER A 49 1.32 -13.91 5.75
N LEU A 50 2.20 -14.81 5.27
CA LEU A 50 3.62 -14.83 5.65
C LEU A 50 4.39 -13.60 5.15
N MET A 51 3.78 -12.78 4.29
CA MET A 51 4.35 -11.55 3.74
C MET A 51 4.18 -10.34 4.67
N THR A 52 3.85 -10.56 5.94
CA THR A 52 3.66 -9.51 6.94
C THR A 52 4.98 -9.18 7.65
N LEU A 53 5.38 -7.92 7.61
CA LEU A 53 6.44 -7.33 8.43
C LEU A 53 5.87 -6.11 9.14
N THR A 54 6.11 -5.97 10.44
CA THR A 54 5.50 -4.91 11.25
C THR A 54 6.53 -4.29 12.17
N THR A 55 6.68 -2.97 12.06
CA THR A 55 7.50 -2.13 12.93
C THR A 55 6.67 -1.10 13.68
N LEU A 56 5.51 -0.70 13.12
CA LEU A 56 4.60 0.25 13.75
C LEU A 56 3.76 -0.40 14.86
N ALA A 57 3.58 0.34 15.95
CA ALA A 57 2.68 0.00 17.04
C ALA A 57 1.75 1.21 17.32
N PRO A 58 0.41 1.06 17.20
CA PRO A 58 -0.33 -0.08 16.64
C PRO A 58 0.04 -0.36 15.16
N PRO A 59 -0.15 -1.59 14.65
CA PRO A 59 0.12 -1.93 13.25
C PRO A 59 -0.89 -1.26 12.32
N VAL A 60 -0.56 -1.16 11.03
CA VAL A 60 -1.51 -0.72 10.01
C VAL A 60 -2.54 -1.82 9.75
N ALA A 61 -3.81 -1.44 9.86
CA ALA A 61 -4.99 -2.27 9.70
C ALA A 61 -5.70 -2.04 8.35
N ALA A 62 -5.67 -0.80 7.86
CA ALA A 62 -6.17 -0.43 6.55
C ALA A 62 -5.35 0.71 5.93
N VAL A 63 -5.36 0.76 4.61
CA VAL A 63 -4.76 1.83 3.80
C VAL A 63 -5.83 2.37 2.86
N VAL A 64 -6.18 3.65 3.01
CA VAL A 64 -7.20 4.32 2.21
C VAL A 64 -6.51 5.33 1.29
N SER A 65 -6.68 5.15 -0.02
CA SER A 65 -6.19 6.10 -1.02
C SER A 65 -7.34 6.99 -1.48
N ILE A 66 -7.16 8.30 -1.36
CA ILE A 66 -8.13 9.32 -1.72
C ILE A 66 -7.53 10.21 -2.79
N TRP A 67 -8.24 10.40 -3.90
CA TRP A 67 -7.87 11.40 -4.90
C TRP A 67 -8.83 12.58 -4.78
N ALA A 68 -8.27 13.78 -4.66
CA ALA A 68 -9.02 15.02 -4.47
C ALA A 68 -8.38 16.15 -5.28
N GLN A 69 -9.09 17.28 -5.43
CA GLN A 69 -8.49 18.43 -6.11
C GLN A 69 -7.42 19.13 -5.28
N GLN A 70 -7.59 19.11 -3.95
CA GLN A 70 -6.72 19.79 -2.98
C GLN A 70 -6.59 18.93 -1.72
N SER A 71 -5.37 18.56 -1.34
CA SER A 71 -5.05 17.77 -0.15
C SER A 71 -5.29 18.52 1.16
N TYR A 72 -5.53 19.82 1.07
CA TYR A 72 -5.84 20.73 2.18
C TYR A 72 -7.29 21.25 2.11
N GLY A 73 -8.09 20.73 1.16
CA GLY A 73 -9.49 21.11 0.99
C GLY A 73 -10.41 20.40 1.97
N ALA A 74 -11.63 20.92 2.12
CA ALA A 74 -12.63 20.42 3.08
C ALA A 74 -12.94 18.93 2.91
N GLN A 75 -12.92 18.41 1.68
CA GLN A 75 -13.17 16.99 1.40
C GLN A 75 -12.14 16.07 2.08
N VAL A 76 -10.86 16.43 2.01
CA VAL A 76 -9.79 15.62 2.62
C VAL A 76 -9.79 15.77 4.13
N THR A 77 -10.03 16.98 4.65
CA THR A 77 -10.18 17.21 6.10
C THR A 77 -11.31 16.34 6.67
N ALA A 78 -12.50 16.40 6.06
CA ALA A 78 -13.65 15.62 6.50
C ALA A 78 -13.40 14.11 6.39
N ALA A 79 -12.70 13.65 5.34
CA ALA A 79 -12.35 12.25 5.19
C ALA A 79 -11.38 11.76 6.29
N ILE A 80 -10.39 12.57 6.64
CA ILE A 80 -9.44 12.26 7.73
C ILE A 80 -10.17 12.23 9.08
N GLU A 81 -11.05 13.20 9.34
CA GLU A 81 -11.87 13.25 10.56
C GLU A 81 -12.77 12.00 10.68
N LEU A 82 -13.47 11.64 9.61
CA LEU A 82 -14.30 10.43 9.56
C LEU A 82 -13.50 9.16 9.82
N LEU A 83 -12.34 9.00 9.17
CA LEU A 83 -11.50 7.81 9.34
C LEU A 83 -10.85 7.72 10.74
N ALA A 84 -10.63 8.86 11.40
CA ALA A 84 -10.03 8.89 12.74
C ALA A 84 -10.93 8.20 13.78
N ASP A 85 -12.25 8.25 13.62
CA ASP A 85 -13.21 7.60 14.52
C ASP A 85 -13.20 6.06 14.45
N HIS A 86 -12.45 5.49 13.50
CA HIS A 86 -12.41 4.04 13.25
C HIS A 86 -11.05 3.39 13.54
N CYS A 87 -10.10 4.09 14.18
CA CYS A 87 -8.79 3.54 14.47
C CYS A 87 -8.21 4.10 15.78
N GLU A 88 -7.16 3.45 16.30
CA GLU A 88 -6.45 3.93 17.49
C GLU A 88 -5.48 5.07 17.14
N SER A 89 -4.93 5.05 15.92
CA SER A 89 -4.05 6.09 15.42
C SER A 89 -4.12 6.19 13.90
N LEU A 90 -4.09 7.42 13.39
CA LEU A 90 -4.21 7.73 11.98
C LEU A 90 -2.99 8.52 11.48
N ALA A 91 -2.50 8.17 10.30
CA ALA A 91 -1.47 8.94 9.62
C ALA A 91 -1.86 9.19 8.16
N ALA A 92 -1.93 10.46 7.73
CA ALA A 92 -2.24 10.81 6.35
C ALA A 92 -1.04 11.48 5.67
N TYR A 93 -0.83 11.17 4.39
CA TYR A 93 0.29 11.65 3.59
C TYR A 93 -0.19 12.15 2.23
N LEU A 94 0.27 13.34 1.83
CA LEU A 94 0.22 13.75 0.42
C LEU A 94 1.31 12.99 -0.34
N VAL A 95 0.97 12.41 -1.48
CA VAL A 95 1.89 11.59 -2.27
C VAL A 95 1.88 11.96 -3.76
N THR A 96 2.96 11.63 -4.46
CA THR A 96 2.97 11.54 -5.93
C THR A 96 2.86 10.09 -6.35
N GLU A 97 1.93 9.80 -7.26
CA GLU A 97 1.66 8.44 -7.74
C GLU A 97 2.40 8.12 -9.05
N SER A 98 2.85 6.87 -9.18
CA SER A 98 3.36 6.28 -10.43
C SER A 98 2.90 4.83 -10.51
N VAL A 99 2.50 4.36 -11.69
CA VAL A 99 1.88 3.04 -11.86
C VAL A 99 2.65 2.20 -12.89
N PRO A 100 3.80 1.60 -12.52
CA PRO A 100 4.56 0.72 -13.41
C PRO A 100 3.74 -0.44 -14.02
N ILE A 101 2.85 -1.04 -13.24
CA ILE A 101 1.92 -2.08 -13.71
C ILE A 101 0.50 -1.71 -13.24
N PRO A 102 -0.42 -1.33 -14.14
CA PRO A 102 -1.79 -1.03 -13.77
C PRO A 102 -2.46 -2.23 -13.09
N PRO A 103 -3.10 -2.06 -11.92
CA PRO A 103 -3.87 -3.13 -11.29
C PRO A 103 -5.08 -3.51 -12.15
N PRO A 104 -5.56 -4.76 -12.10
CA PRO A 104 -6.74 -5.21 -12.82
C PRO A 104 -8.01 -4.74 -12.09
N ASP A 105 -8.24 -3.42 -12.13
CA ASP A 105 -9.28 -2.75 -11.37
C ASP A 105 -10.69 -3.25 -11.69
N ARG A 106 -11.45 -3.53 -10.62
CA ARG A 106 -12.88 -3.81 -10.65
C ARG A 106 -13.55 -2.92 -9.62
N LEU A 107 -14.55 -2.16 -10.04
CA LEU A 107 -15.25 -1.24 -9.14
C LEU A 107 -16.10 -2.02 -8.14
N GLY A 108 -15.96 -1.71 -6.86
CA GLY A 108 -16.74 -2.28 -5.75
C GLY A 108 -16.32 -3.70 -5.34
N ASP A 109 -15.82 -4.52 -6.26
CA ASP A 109 -15.39 -5.88 -6.00
C ASP A 109 -13.98 -5.95 -5.40
N ARG A 110 -13.72 -7.02 -4.63
CA ARG A 110 -12.35 -7.37 -4.22
C ARG A 110 -11.52 -7.65 -5.47
N CYS A 111 -10.39 -6.98 -5.60
CA CYS A 111 -9.41 -7.29 -6.63
C CYS A 111 -8.91 -8.74 -6.43
N PRO A 112 -8.82 -9.57 -7.49
CA PRO A 112 -8.27 -10.92 -7.36
C PRO A 112 -6.87 -10.91 -6.74
N GLY A 113 -6.49 -11.95 -5.98
CA GLY A 113 -5.23 -11.94 -5.24
C GLY A 113 -5.27 -11.05 -4.00
N PHE A 114 -4.11 -10.58 -3.56
CA PHE A 114 -4.00 -9.60 -2.48
C PHE A 114 -3.03 -8.48 -2.85
N ALA A 115 -3.21 -7.31 -2.24
CA ALA A 115 -2.26 -6.22 -2.30
C ALA A 115 -1.36 -6.24 -1.06
N ASN A 116 -0.05 -6.33 -1.23
CA ASN A 116 0.91 -6.08 -0.16
C ASN A 116 1.31 -4.61 -0.19
N VAL A 117 0.99 -3.87 0.86
CA VAL A 117 1.38 -2.47 0.98
C VAL A 117 2.70 -2.35 1.73
N ALA A 118 3.76 -1.95 1.05
CA ALA A 118 5.09 -1.73 1.61
C ALA A 118 5.28 -0.27 2.04
N LEU A 119 5.61 -0.03 3.30
CA LEU A 119 5.88 1.29 3.87
C LEU A 119 7.40 1.51 3.99
N LEU A 120 7.96 2.28 3.06
CA LEU A 120 9.38 2.49 2.93
C LEU A 120 9.87 3.67 3.76
N ARG A 121 11.03 3.49 4.39
CA ARG A 121 11.75 4.53 5.11
C ARG A 121 13.14 4.69 4.50
N ARG A 122 13.46 5.89 4.08
CA ARG A 122 14.77 6.20 3.50
C ARG A 122 15.81 6.23 4.63
N PRO A 123 16.93 5.50 4.50
CA PRO A 123 18.03 5.63 5.44
C PRO A 123 18.56 7.07 5.49
N PRO A 124 18.86 7.63 6.68
CA PRO A 124 19.29 9.02 6.82
C PRO A 124 20.58 9.34 6.06
N GLU A 125 21.44 8.35 5.82
CA GLU A 125 22.69 8.44 5.07
C GLU A 125 22.51 8.47 3.55
N LEU A 126 21.34 8.08 3.02
CA LEU A 126 21.05 8.14 1.60
C LEU A 126 20.30 9.43 1.28
N ASP A 127 20.84 10.27 0.40
CA ASP A 127 20.11 11.43 -0.07
C ASP A 127 18.86 11.01 -0.88
N ARG A 128 17.86 11.89 -0.92
CA ARG A 128 16.56 11.58 -1.52
C ARG A 128 16.65 11.25 -3.02
N ALA A 129 17.52 11.91 -3.78
CA ALA A 129 17.61 11.69 -5.22
C ALA A 129 18.24 10.33 -5.54
N THR A 130 19.31 9.98 -4.81
CA THR A 130 19.92 8.65 -4.89
C THR A 130 18.94 7.57 -4.46
N TRP A 131 18.21 7.77 -3.35
CA TRP A 131 17.23 6.82 -2.86
C TRP A 131 16.10 6.57 -3.87
N LEU A 132 15.54 7.63 -4.48
CA LEU A 132 14.53 7.49 -5.53
C LEU A 132 15.07 6.78 -6.76
N THR A 133 16.30 7.05 -7.18
CA THR A 133 16.92 6.35 -8.31
C THR A 133 17.02 4.85 -8.01
N ARG A 134 17.57 4.49 -6.85
CA ARG A 134 17.73 3.08 -6.47
C ARG A 134 16.40 2.35 -6.29
N TRP A 135 15.38 3.03 -5.77
CA TRP A 135 14.06 2.43 -5.61
C TRP A 135 13.29 2.35 -6.95
N GLN A 136 13.07 3.50 -7.60
CA GLN A 136 12.16 3.61 -8.74
C GLN A 136 12.77 3.13 -10.06
N VAL A 137 14.08 3.32 -10.24
CA VAL A 137 14.79 2.98 -11.50
C VAL A 137 15.44 1.61 -11.39
N ASP A 138 16.15 1.32 -10.30
CA ASP A 138 16.94 0.09 -10.19
C ASP A 138 16.13 -1.08 -9.61
N HIS A 139 15.46 -0.88 -8.47
CA HIS A 139 14.72 -1.95 -7.78
C HIS A 139 13.41 -2.32 -8.47
N THR A 140 12.68 -1.35 -9.03
CA THR A 140 11.34 -1.61 -9.59
C THR A 140 11.33 -2.67 -10.69
N PRO A 141 12.23 -2.62 -11.71
CA PRO A 141 12.34 -3.71 -12.69
C PRO A 141 12.74 -5.04 -12.04
N ALA A 142 13.69 -5.02 -11.09
CA ALA A 142 14.11 -6.23 -10.39
C ALA A 142 12.96 -6.89 -9.61
N ALA A 143 12.12 -6.10 -8.94
CA ALA A 143 10.94 -6.60 -8.26
C ALA A 143 9.95 -7.27 -9.22
N ILE A 144 9.61 -6.57 -10.30
CA ILE A 144 8.71 -7.07 -11.35
C ILE A 144 9.22 -8.38 -11.98
N GLU A 145 10.53 -8.50 -12.22
CA GLU A 145 11.10 -9.70 -12.83
C GLU A 145 11.21 -10.89 -11.88
N THR A 146 11.41 -10.61 -10.57
CA THR A 146 11.70 -11.66 -9.58
C THR A 146 10.49 -12.12 -8.80
N GLN A 147 9.37 -11.39 -8.87
CA GLN A 147 8.13 -11.71 -8.16
C GLN A 147 6.97 -11.99 -9.12
N ALA A 148 5.94 -12.67 -8.64
CA ALA A 148 4.69 -12.89 -9.37
C ALA A 148 3.74 -11.67 -9.31
N THR A 149 4.30 -10.46 -9.33
CA THR A 149 3.55 -9.20 -9.20
C THR A 149 2.76 -8.92 -10.48
N PHE A 150 1.46 -8.70 -10.37
CA PHE A 150 0.59 -8.36 -11.52
C PHE A 150 -0.05 -6.97 -11.42
N GLY A 151 0.26 -6.20 -10.38
CA GLY A 151 -0.09 -4.79 -10.22
C GLY A 151 0.95 -4.11 -9.34
N TYR A 152 1.38 -2.91 -9.69
CA TYR A 152 2.47 -2.20 -9.01
C TYR A 152 2.20 -0.70 -9.06
N THR A 153 1.93 -0.10 -7.90
CA THR A 153 1.71 1.33 -7.72
C THR A 153 2.70 1.88 -6.70
N GLN A 154 3.38 2.97 -7.04
CA GLN A 154 4.33 3.69 -6.18
C GLN A 154 3.75 5.02 -5.76
N ASN A 155 3.92 5.34 -4.48
CA ASN A 155 3.52 6.61 -3.91
C ASN A 155 4.73 7.20 -3.17
N VAL A 156 5.38 8.20 -3.75
CA VAL A 156 6.44 8.93 -3.04
C VAL A 156 5.78 9.93 -2.10
N VAL A 157 6.14 9.89 -0.82
CA VAL A 157 5.61 10.83 0.17
C VAL A 157 6.17 12.22 -0.10
N VAL A 158 5.27 13.19 -0.23
CA VAL A 158 5.60 14.62 -0.33
C VAL A 158 5.70 15.22 1.06
N ARG A 159 4.69 14.97 1.91
CA ARG A 159 4.63 15.41 3.30
C ARG A 159 3.52 14.69 4.07
N ALA A 160 3.66 14.62 5.38
CA ALA A 160 2.56 14.28 6.28
C ALA A 160 1.48 15.39 6.30
N LEU A 161 0.24 14.98 6.53
CA LEU A 161 -0.96 15.83 6.66
C LEU A 161 -1.54 15.81 8.08
N THR A 162 -1.18 14.82 8.90
CA THR A 162 -1.59 14.73 10.31
C THR A 162 -0.41 14.92 11.24
N PRO A 163 -0.63 15.43 12.47
CA PRO A 163 0.40 15.45 13.49
C PRO A 163 0.86 14.02 13.83
N ASP A 164 2.10 13.88 14.28
CA ASP A 164 2.69 12.62 14.77
C ASP A 164 2.67 11.44 13.77
N ALA A 165 2.44 11.72 12.47
CA ALA A 165 2.55 10.73 11.42
C ALA A 165 3.98 10.12 11.43
N PRO A 166 4.12 8.78 11.45
CA PRO A 166 5.44 8.16 11.43
C PRO A 166 6.19 8.57 10.16
N ALA A 167 7.52 8.63 10.25
CA ALA A 167 8.37 8.91 9.10
C ALA A 167 8.22 7.77 8.08
N ILE A 168 7.64 8.09 6.92
CA ILE A 168 7.48 7.24 5.74
C ILE A 168 7.89 8.08 4.53
N ASP A 169 8.77 7.56 3.70
CA ASP A 169 9.28 8.24 2.50
C ASP A 169 8.61 7.72 1.21
N GLY A 170 8.13 6.49 1.22
CA GLY A 170 7.42 5.87 0.09
C GLY A 170 6.41 4.83 0.54
N ILE A 171 5.35 4.66 -0.24
CA ILE A 171 4.30 3.65 -0.03
C ILE A 171 4.10 2.90 -1.35
N VAL A 172 4.37 1.61 -1.36
CA VAL A 172 4.22 0.74 -2.54
C VAL A 172 2.99 -0.14 -2.35
N GLU A 173 2.16 -0.27 -3.37
CA GLU A 173 1.07 -1.25 -3.43
C GLU A 173 1.40 -2.25 -4.54
N GLU A 174 1.63 -3.50 -4.17
CA GLU A 174 1.98 -4.59 -5.08
C GLU A 174 0.93 -5.70 -5.00
N LEU A 175 0.45 -6.18 -6.14
CA LEU A 175 -0.61 -7.19 -6.20
C LEU A 175 -0.03 -8.56 -6.57
N PHE A 176 -0.38 -9.58 -5.78
CA PHE A 176 0.13 -10.95 -5.89
C PHE A 176 -1.01 -11.98 -5.90
N PRO A 177 -0.80 -13.19 -6.47
CA PRO A 177 -1.79 -14.26 -6.43
C PRO A 177 -2.14 -14.67 -5.00
N ASP A 178 -3.37 -15.13 -4.74
CA ASP A 178 -3.79 -15.51 -3.37
C ASP A 178 -2.89 -16.60 -2.76
N ALA A 179 -2.36 -17.53 -3.57
CA ALA A 179 -1.42 -18.57 -3.11
C ALA A 179 -0.14 -17.98 -2.47
N ALA A 180 0.28 -16.78 -2.89
CA ALA A 180 1.47 -16.12 -2.36
C ALA A 180 1.31 -15.62 -0.91
N THR A 181 0.10 -15.71 -0.34
CA THR A 181 -0.11 -15.50 1.11
C THR A 181 0.49 -16.59 1.98
N THR A 182 0.74 -17.79 1.42
CA THR A 182 1.24 -18.98 2.16
C THR A 182 2.42 -19.68 1.48
N ASP A 183 2.75 -19.34 0.22
CA ASP A 183 3.79 -20.00 -0.56
C ASP A 183 4.78 -19.01 -1.20
N LEU A 184 6.07 -19.16 -0.86
CA LEU A 184 7.16 -18.37 -1.42
C LEU A 184 7.39 -18.66 -2.91
N HIS A 185 7.16 -19.88 -3.39
CA HIS A 185 7.25 -20.17 -4.83
C HIS A 185 6.18 -19.38 -5.59
N ALA A 186 4.95 -19.33 -5.06
CA ALA A 186 3.88 -18.52 -5.62
C ALA A 186 4.18 -17.01 -5.55
N PHE A 187 4.80 -16.52 -4.47
CA PHE A 187 5.17 -15.11 -4.33
C PHE A 187 6.27 -14.69 -5.30
N PHE A 188 7.33 -15.50 -5.44
CA PHE A 188 8.44 -15.22 -6.35
C PHE A 188 8.16 -15.66 -7.81
N GLY A 189 7.07 -16.39 -8.05
CA GLY A 189 6.78 -17.00 -9.36
C GLY A 189 7.87 -17.99 -9.78
N ALA A 190 8.46 -18.69 -8.81
CA ALA A 190 9.61 -19.56 -9.01
C ALA A 190 9.17 -20.95 -9.52
N ALA A 191 9.91 -21.48 -10.50
CA ALA A 191 9.61 -22.80 -11.07
C ALA A 191 10.09 -23.97 -10.18
N ASP A 192 11.18 -23.76 -9.44
CA ASP A 192 11.79 -24.71 -8.52
C ASP A 192 12.62 -23.99 -7.45
N ASP A 193 13.22 -24.74 -6.52
CA ASP A 193 14.01 -24.20 -5.40
C ASP A 193 15.24 -23.40 -5.85
N ALA A 194 15.84 -23.76 -7.00
CA ALA A 194 17.02 -23.06 -7.51
C ALA A 194 16.64 -21.69 -8.08
N ASP A 195 15.54 -21.63 -8.84
CA ASP A 195 14.95 -20.38 -9.32
C ASP A 195 14.47 -19.51 -8.15
N LEU A 196 13.84 -20.11 -7.14
CA LEU A 196 13.43 -19.40 -5.92
C LEU A 196 14.64 -18.75 -5.23
N HIS A 197 15.73 -19.49 -5.08
CA HIS A 197 16.96 -19.00 -4.46
C HIS A 197 17.59 -17.83 -5.25
N ASP A 198 17.65 -17.91 -6.58
CA ASP A 198 18.15 -16.82 -7.43
C ASP A 198 17.29 -15.56 -7.27
N ARG A 199 15.97 -15.70 -7.39
CA ARG A 199 15.00 -14.59 -7.27
C ARG A 199 15.08 -13.92 -5.91
N MET A 200 15.13 -14.69 -4.83
CA MET A 200 15.29 -14.16 -3.47
C MET A 200 16.62 -13.41 -3.31
N THR A 201 17.71 -13.94 -3.86
CA THR A 201 19.03 -13.30 -3.79
C THR A 201 19.03 -11.95 -4.50
N ARG A 202 18.45 -11.88 -5.70
CA ARG A 202 18.28 -10.63 -6.47
C ARG A 202 17.39 -9.63 -5.73
N MET A 203 16.29 -10.10 -5.15
CA MET A 203 15.38 -9.28 -4.35
C MET A 203 16.11 -8.67 -3.15
N VAL A 204 16.80 -9.48 -2.33
CA VAL A 204 17.58 -9.00 -1.18
C VAL A 204 18.65 -8.00 -1.60
N ALA A 205 19.37 -8.24 -2.69
CA ALA A 205 20.37 -7.30 -3.19
C ALA A 205 19.74 -5.96 -3.58
N SER A 206 18.59 -6.00 -4.26
CA SER A 206 17.88 -4.79 -4.69
C SER A 206 17.28 -4.01 -3.52
N THR A 207 16.67 -4.66 -2.53
CA THR A 207 16.11 -3.99 -1.34
C THR A 207 17.18 -3.39 -0.44
N SER A 208 18.30 -4.09 -0.30
CA SER A 208 19.47 -3.60 0.45
C SER A 208 20.02 -2.31 -0.17
N ALA A 209 20.01 -2.18 -1.50
CA ALA A 209 20.58 -1.02 -2.18
C ALA A 209 19.89 0.31 -1.82
N PHE A 210 18.58 0.28 -1.50
CA PHE A 210 17.83 1.48 -1.09
C PHE A 210 17.36 1.45 0.38
N GLY A 211 17.79 0.46 1.16
CA GLY A 211 17.60 0.41 2.61
C GLY A 211 16.25 -0.14 3.09
N ALA A 212 15.58 -0.97 2.29
CA ALA A 212 14.29 -1.58 2.62
C ALA A 212 14.42 -2.97 3.30
N THR A 213 15.43 -3.17 4.13
CA THR A 213 15.70 -4.47 4.80
C THR A 213 15.28 -4.51 6.27
N ASP A 214 15.44 -3.41 7.01
CA ASP A 214 15.33 -3.43 8.49
C ASP A 214 14.17 -2.58 9.04
N HIS A 215 13.74 -1.56 8.29
CA HIS A 215 12.76 -0.56 8.76
C HIS A 215 11.59 -0.41 7.78
N ILE A 216 11.05 -1.55 7.36
CA ILE A 216 9.90 -1.66 6.45
C ILE A 216 8.73 -2.33 7.15
N ASP A 217 7.52 -1.83 6.89
CA ASP A 217 6.29 -2.57 7.17
C ASP A 217 5.75 -3.10 5.84
N THR A 218 5.31 -4.34 5.80
CA THR A 218 4.56 -4.92 4.68
C THR A 218 3.21 -5.38 5.20
N VAL A 219 2.16 -4.86 4.59
CA VAL A 219 0.77 -4.99 5.07
C VAL A 219 -0.04 -5.71 3.99
N PRO A 220 -0.26 -7.04 4.13
CA PRO A 220 -1.14 -7.78 3.25
C PRO A 220 -2.58 -7.30 3.42
N THR A 221 -3.23 -6.97 2.30
CA THR A 221 -4.56 -6.37 2.28
C THR A 221 -5.41 -6.92 1.13
N SER A 222 -6.71 -7.02 1.36
CA SER A 222 -7.70 -7.12 0.30
C SER A 222 -7.97 -5.72 -0.24
N ARG A 223 -7.86 -5.57 -1.57
CA ARG A 223 -7.96 -4.28 -2.27
C ARG A 223 -9.33 -4.11 -2.92
N TYR A 224 -9.93 -2.95 -2.72
CA TYR A 224 -11.22 -2.54 -3.30
C TYR A 224 -11.08 -1.16 -3.93
N LEU A 225 -11.35 -1.04 -5.23
CA LEU A 225 -11.48 0.26 -5.88
C LEU A 225 -12.95 0.69 -5.82
N LEU A 226 -13.28 1.74 -5.09
CA LEU A 226 -14.66 2.21 -4.93
C LEU A 226 -15.02 3.31 -5.94
N ARG A 227 -14.04 4.14 -6.32
CA ARG A 227 -14.18 5.12 -7.40
C ARG A 227 -12.82 5.33 -8.08
N SER A 228 -12.78 5.17 -9.40
CA SER A 228 -11.59 5.53 -10.18
C SER A 228 -11.53 7.06 -10.37
N PRO A 229 -10.38 7.71 -10.11
CA PRO A 229 -10.17 9.11 -10.45
C PRO A 229 -9.78 9.31 -11.92
N PHE A 230 -9.52 8.22 -12.65
CA PHE A 230 -9.15 8.20 -14.05
C PHE A 230 -10.35 7.79 -14.88
N ALA A 231 -10.60 8.50 -15.98
CA ALA A 231 -11.67 8.15 -16.91
C ALA A 231 -11.44 6.73 -17.44
N SER A 232 -12.52 5.94 -17.51
CA SER A 232 -12.51 4.70 -18.27
C SER A 232 -12.25 5.04 -19.73
N SER A 233 -11.04 4.77 -20.21
CA SER A 233 -10.70 4.82 -21.63
C SER A 233 -11.36 3.68 -22.38
#